data_AF-R8BCI9-F1
#
_entry.id   AF-R8BCI9-F1
#
_cell.length_a   1.000
_cell.length_b   1.000
_cell.length_c   1.000
_cell.angle_alpha   90.00
_cell.angle_beta   90.00
_cell.angle_gamma   90.00
#
_symmetry.space_group_name_H-M   'P 1'
#
loop_
_entity.id
_entity.type
_entity.pdbx_description
1 polymer ?
#
loop_
_entity_poly.entity_id
_entity_poly.type
_entity_poly.pdbx_seq_one_letter_code
_entity_poly.pdbx_strand_id
1 'polypeptide(L)'
;MTLYANRLKKKFSKLISLKLLGGHQDLLSGYLNGVGCSVVPDTGSDIMAMSSAYARKLGLKIRKGRSHRCRVQFVDGSLGFTSGVVRNVRWKFRQEDAPIKCDFHIMDDLPVNAIVSNAFLNEFDVFSKYEDLIIEQEPEEDEAGIYGISLIEKYRNEIRSLEGQYVEDSEYKLAGDLLL
;
A
#
# COMPACT_ATOMS: atom_id res chain seq x y z
N MET A 1 -8.64 -10.83 -18.65
CA MET A 1 -7.24 -10.37 -18.78
C MET A 1 -7.17 -8.96 -18.24
N THR A 2 -6.35 -8.72 -17.23
CA THR A 2 -6.56 -7.58 -16.33
C THR A 2 -5.29 -6.75 -16.11
N LEU A 3 -5.44 -5.55 -15.56
CA LEU A 3 -4.56 -4.41 -15.85
C LEU A 3 -3.32 -4.26 -14.95
N TYR A 4 -3.31 -4.77 -13.71
CA TYR A 4 -2.23 -4.44 -12.75
C TYR A 4 -0.88 -5.12 -13.05
N ALA A 5 -0.84 -6.45 -13.17
CA ALA A 5 0.40 -7.14 -13.56
C ALA A 5 0.95 -6.66 -14.91
N ASN A 6 0.06 -6.36 -15.86
CA ASN A 6 0.42 -5.79 -17.16
C ASN A 6 1.03 -4.37 -17.07
N ARG A 7 0.69 -3.59 -16.04
CA ARG A 7 1.27 -2.25 -15.80
C ARG A 7 2.71 -2.34 -15.29
N LEU A 8 2.98 -3.28 -14.38
CA LEU A 8 4.35 -3.56 -13.92
C LEU A 8 5.23 -4.01 -15.09
N LYS A 9 4.77 -5.02 -15.85
CA LYS A 9 5.52 -5.57 -16.99
C LYS A 9 5.80 -4.55 -18.11
N LYS A 10 4.91 -3.58 -18.34
CA LYS A 10 5.04 -2.61 -19.44
C LYS A 10 6.14 -1.54 -19.23
N LYS A 11 6.55 -1.26 -17.99
CA LYS A 11 7.49 -0.17 -17.69
C LYS A 11 8.85 -0.58 -17.12
N PHE A 12 9.01 -1.81 -16.62
CA PHE A 12 10.33 -2.29 -16.21
C PHE A 12 11.34 -2.34 -17.37
N SER A 13 10.89 -2.38 -18.63
CA SER A 13 11.75 -2.24 -19.81
C SER A 13 12.23 -0.81 -20.11
N LYS A 14 11.74 0.23 -19.42
CA LYS A 14 12.03 1.65 -19.73
C LYS A 14 12.41 2.54 -18.54
N LEU A 15 12.40 2.03 -17.30
CA LEU A 15 12.84 2.81 -16.14
C LEU A 15 14.36 2.67 -15.95
N ILE A 16 15.09 3.63 -16.51
CA ILE A 16 16.50 3.84 -16.20
C ILE A 16 16.61 4.24 -14.73
N SER A 17 17.29 3.41 -13.95
CA SER A 17 17.95 3.72 -12.67
C SER A 17 17.08 4.21 -11.51
N LEU A 18 16.18 3.36 -11.03
CA LEU A 18 16.16 3.09 -9.59
C LEU A 18 17.08 1.89 -9.38
N LYS A 19 18.32 2.12 -8.94
CA LYS A 19 19.14 1.04 -8.37
C LYS A 19 18.48 0.65 -7.04
N LEU A 20 17.46 -0.19 -7.13
CA LEU A 20 16.90 -0.91 -5.99
C LEU A 20 18.05 -1.76 -5.44
N LEU A 21 18.56 -1.41 -4.26
CA LEU A 21 19.40 -2.32 -3.50
C LEU A 21 18.47 -3.46 -3.06
N GLY A 22 18.69 -4.65 -3.62
CA GLY A 22 17.89 -5.84 -3.34
C GLY A 22 17.04 -6.26 -4.53
N GLY A 23 17.57 -7.19 -5.32
CA GLY A 23 16.76 -7.97 -6.25
C GLY A 23 16.01 -9.08 -5.50
N HIS A 24 15.51 -8.79 -4.29
CA HIS A 24 14.80 -9.70 -3.40
C HIS A 24 13.47 -9.04 -3.02
N GLN A 25 12.41 -9.84 -2.91
CA GLN A 25 11.14 -9.39 -2.38
C GLN A 25 11.09 -9.74 -0.90
N ASP A 26 11.07 -8.72 -0.05
CA ASP A 26 10.86 -8.91 1.38
C ASP A 26 9.43 -9.37 1.64
N LEU A 27 9.30 -10.37 2.49
CA LEU A 27 8.03 -10.87 2.98
C LEU A 27 7.98 -10.81 4.50
N LEU A 28 6.97 -10.14 5.02
CA LEU A 28 6.64 -10.14 6.43
C LEU A 28 5.77 -11.36 6.75
N SER A 29 6.28 -12.24 7.60
CA SER A 29 5.53 -13.38 8.13
C SER A 29 4.56 -12.95 9.23
N GLY A 30 3.42 -13.64 9.31
CA GLY A 30 2.44 -13.40 10.37
C GLY A 30 1.20 -14.28 10.21
N TYR A 31 0.11 -13.86 10.84
CA TYR A 31 -1.13 -14.62 10.89
C TYR A 31 -2.33 -13.73 10.54
N LEU A 32 -3.08 -14.13 9.51
CA LEU A 32 -4.38 -13.53 9.15
C LEU A 32 -5.52 -14.44 9.62
N ASN A 33 -6.33 -13.93 10.56
CA ASN A 33 -7.40 -14.68 11.21
C ASN A 33 -6.94 -16.02 11.83
N GLY A 34 -5.67 -16.11 12.23
CA GLY A 34 -5.06 -17.32 12.78
C GLY A 34 -4.45 -18.27 11.74
N VAL A 35 -4.54 -17.95 10.45
CA VAL A 35 -3.88 -18.69 9.37
C VAL A 35 -2.52 -18.07 9.09
N GLY A 36 -1.46 -18.86 9.18
CA GLY A 36 -0.10 -18.41 8.85
C GLY A 36 0.00 -17.94 7.39
N CYS A 37 0.68 -16.82 7.19
CA CYS A 37 0.81 -16.19 5.88
C CYS A 37 2.05 -15.29 5.79
N SER A 38 2.39 -14.94 4.56
CA SER A 38 3.43 -13.96 4.25
C SER A 38 2.82 -12.85 3.40
N VAL A 39 3.17 -11.60 3.72
CA VAL A 39 2.65 -10.39 3.09
C VAL A 39 3.80 -9.45 2.73
N VAL A 40 3.62 -8.59 1.75
CA VAL A 40 4.68 -7.65 1.34
C VAL A 40 4.65 -6.41 2.23
N PRO A 41 5.74 -6.09 2.95
CA PRO A 41 5.90 -4.79 3.60
C PRO A 41 6.25 -3.74 2.55
N ASP A 42 5.28 -2.88 2.18
CA ASP A 42 5.47 -1.87 1.15
C ASP A 42 5.33 -0.45 1.70
N THR A 43 6.47 0.19 1.95
CA THR A 43 6.55 1.60 2.37
C THR A 43 6.11 2.58 1.27
N GLY A 44 5.99 2.13 0.02
CA GLY A 44 5.46 2.90 -1.09
C GLY A 44 3.93 2.87 -1.22
N SER A 45 3.24 2.06 -0.41
CA SER A 45 1.78 1.91 -0.47
C SER A 45 1.07 2.65 0.66
N ASP A 46 0.06 3.45 0.32
CA ASP A 46 -0.83 4.15 1.24
C ASP A 46 -1.87 3.22 1.89
N ILE A 47 -2.18 2.10 1.23
CA ILE A 47 -3.26 1.19 1.64
C ILE A 47 -2.78 -0.22 1.90
N MET A 48 -3.40 -0.85 2.90
CA MET A 48 -3.40 -2.30 3.03
C MET A 48 -4.17 -2.87 1.83
N ALA A 49 -3.53 -3.72 1.02
CA ALA A 49 -4.14 -4.28 -0.18
C ALA A 49 -4.10 -5.81 -0.16
N MET A 50 -5.09 -6.46 -0.76
CA MET A 50 -5.17 -7.93 -0.83
C MET A 50 -5.72 -8.37 -2.18
N SER A 51 -5.16 -9.45 -2.73
CA SER A 51 -5.67 -10.01 -3.98
C SER A 51 -7.05 -10.63 -3.75
N SER A 52 -7.94 -10.44 -4.73
CA SER A 52 -9.29 -10.98 -4.72
C SER A 52 -9.29 -12.52 -4.68
N ALA A 53 -8.28 -13.15 -5.28
CA ALA A 53 -8.06 -14.60 -5.20
C ALA A 53 -7.69 -15.04 -3.78
N TYR A 54 -6.78 -14.33 -3.12
CA TYR A 54 -6.36 -14.65 -1.76
C TYR A 54 -7.49 -14.43 -0.74
N ALA A 55 -8.23 -13.32 -0.87
CA ALA A 55 -9.39 -13.05 -0.04
C ALA A 55 -10.46 -14.17 -0.16
N ARG A 56 -10.70 -14.68 -1.37
CA ARG A 56 -11.58 -15.83 -1.60
C ARG A 56 -11.04 -17.12 -0.99
N LYS A 57 -9.74 -17.39 -1.15
CA LYS A 57 -9.07 -18.57 -0.57
C LYS A 57 -9.23 -18.61 0.95
N LEU A 58 -9.16 -17.45 1.60
CA LEU A 58 -9.35 -17.29 3.06
C LEU A 58 -10.84 -17.22 3.48
N GLY A 59 -11.79 -17.33 2.56
CA GLY A 59 -13.23 -17.24 2.85
C GLY A 59 -13.69 -15.87 3.35
N LEU A 60 -12.94 -14.80 3.04
CA LEU A 60 -13.23 -13.45 3.54
C LEU A 60 -14.39 -12.80 2.79
N LYS A 61 -15.26 -12.11 3.53
CA LYS A 61 -16.41 -11.39 2.95
C LYS A 61 -15.98 -10.07 2.31
N ILE A 62 -15.87 -10.07 0.99
CA ILE A 62 -15.55 -8.87 0.20
C ILE A 62 -16.81 -7.99 0.06
N ARG A 63 -16.75 -6.75 0.56
CA ARG A 63 -17.80 -5.75 0.36
C ARG A 63 -17.53 -4.98 -0.93
N LYS A 64 -18.34 -5.21 -1.97
CA LYS A 64 -18.13 -4.70 -3.34
C LYS A 64 -18.89 -3.42 -3.71
N GLY A 65 -19.73 -2.90 -2.80
CA GLY A 65 -20.53 -1.70 -3.04
C GLY A 65 -19.67 -0.49 -3.43
N ARG A 66 -20.23 0.45 -4.19
CA ARG A 66 -19.46 1.63 -4.69
C ARG A 66 -18.80 2.43 -3.57
N SER A 67 -19.44 2.53 -2.40
CA SER A 67 -18.91 3.18 -1.19
C SER A 67 -17.75 2.42 -0.52
N HIS A 68 -17.39 1.24 -1.02
CA HIS A 68 -16.30 0.41 -0.53
C HIS A 68 -15.13 0.30 -1.51
N ARG A 69 -15.21 1.06 -2.62
CA ARG A 69 -14.19 1.11 -3.66
C ARG A 69 -13.50 2.46 -3.59
N CYS A 70 -12.17 2.46 -3.64
CA CYS A 70 -11.35 3.66 -3.57
C CYS A 70 -10.65 3.88 -4.91
N ARG A 71 -10.50 5.15 -5.31
CA ARG A 71 -9.69 5.50 -6.48
C ARG A 71 -8.23 5.55 -6.07
N VAL A 72 -7.38 4.86 -6.81
CA VAL A 72 -5.95 4.72 -6.53
C VAL A 72 -5.11 5.10 -7.76
N GLN A 73 -3.90 5.55 -7.51
CA GLN A 73 -2.83 5.70 -8.50
C GLN A 73 -1.76 4.65 -8.21
N PHE A 74 -1.22 4.03 -9.26
CA PHE A 74 -0.15 3.04 -9.14
C PHE A 74 1.21 3.68 -9.41
N VAL A 75 2.30 2.98 -9.08
CA VAL A 75 3.68 3.43 -9.31
C VAL A 75 3.97 3.83 -10.77
N ASP A 76 3.26 3.25 -11.74
CA ASP A 76 3.38 3.62 -13.14
C ASP A 76 2.64 4.93 -13.52
N GLY A 77 1.99 5.57 -12.56
CA GLY A 77 1.17 6.77 -12.70
C GLY A 77 -0.26 6.49 -13.18
N SER A 78 -0.59 5.26 -13.55
CA SER A 78 -1.93 4.91 -14.02
C SER A 78 -2.94 4.91 -12.89
N LEU A 79 -4.22 5.11 -13.24
CA LEU A 79 -5.31 5.18 -12.27
C LEU A 79 -6.14 3.89 -12.28
N GLY A 80 -6.75 3.59 -11.14
CA GLY A 80 -7.69 2.49 -11.02
C GLY A 80 -8.65 2.66 -9.85
N PHE A 81 -9.46 1.63 -9.65
CA PHE A 81 -10.30 1.50 -8.48
C PHE A 81 -10.03 0.16 -7.82
N THR A 82 -10.08 0.13 -6.50
CA THR A 82 -10.19 -1.13 -5.76
C THR A 82 -11.54 -1.77 -6.07
N SER A 83 -11.61 -3.10 -5.98
CA SER A 83 -12.81 -3.89 -6.26
C SER A 83 -13.72 -4.03 -5.04
N GLY A 84 -13.26 -3.58 -3.87
CA GLY A 84 -14.01 -3.57 -2.63
C GLY A 84 -13.10 -3.48 -1.42
N VAL A 85 -13.63 -3.85 -0.26
CA VAL A 85 -12.88 -3.92 1.00
C VAL A 85 -13.29 -5.15 1.80
N VAL A 86 -12.32 -5.76 2.47
CA VAL A 86 -12.56 -6.70 3.58
C VAL A 86 -12.27 -5.95 4.88
N ARG A 87 -13.20 -6.03 5.84
CA ARG A 87 -13.13 -5.27 7.09
C ARG A 87 -12.77 -6.17 8.28
N ASN A 88 -12.10 -5.61 9.28
CA ASN A 88 -11.80 -6.24 10.58
C ASN A 88 -11.08 -7.59 10.46
N VAL A 89 -10.15 -7.72 9.53
CA VAL A 89 -9.27 -8.89 9.47
C VAL A 89 -8.31 -8.82 10.65
N ARG A 90 -8.14 -9.92 11.38
CA ARG A 90 -7.23 -9.98 12.53
C ARG A 90 -5.83 -10.32 12.05
N TRP A 91 -4.93 -9.36 12.06
CA TRP A 91 -3.49 -9.57 11.86
C TRP A 91 -2.82 -9.85 13.21
N LYS A 92 -1.81 -10.72 13.19
CA LYS A 92 -0.81 -10.84 14.25
C LYS A 92 0.58 -11.04 13.65
N PHE A 93 1.59 -10.47 14.28
CA PHE A 93 2.98 -10.76 13.94
C PHE A 93 3.37 -12.16 14.44
N ARG A 94 3.07 -12.47 15.70
CA ARG A 94 3.23 -13.79 16.32
C ARG A 94 1.90 -14.36 16.80
N GLN A 95 1.81 -15.68 17.01
CA GLN A 95 0.54 -16.33 17.30
C GLN A 95 -0.04 -15.89 18.66
N GLU A 96 0.84 -15.60 19.60
CA GLU A 96 0.60 -15.13 20.97
C GLU A 96 0.18 -13.66 21.07
N ASP A 97 0.46 -12.85 20.05
CA ASP A 97 0.19 -11.41 20.10
C ASP A 97 -1.29 -11.08 20.19
N ALA A 98 -1.62 -9.91 20.72
CA ALA A 98 -2.97 -9.37 20.61
C ALA A 98 -3.29 -9.09 19.13
N PRO A 99 -4.49 -9.47 18.62
CA PRO A 99 -4.83 -9.26 17.23
C PRO A 99 -5.05 -7.77 16.92
N ILE A 100 -4.41 -7.29 15.86
CA ILE A 100 -4.64 -5.97 15.27
C ILE A 100 -5.75 -6.11 14.23
N LYS A 101 -6.75 -5.23 14.28
CA LYS A 101 -7.84 -5.23 13.29
C LYS A 101 -7.44 -4.36 12.10
N CYS A 102 -7.32 -4.98 10.95
CA CYS A 102 -6.95 -4.31 9.71
C CYS A 102 -8.07 -4.42 8.68
N ASP A 103 -8.22 -3.37 7.87
CA ASP A 103 -9.06 -3.38 6.69
C ASP A 103 -8.18 -3.53 5.45
N PHE A 104 -8.53 -4.43 4.54
CA PHE A 104 -7.79 -4.63 3.30
C PHE A 104 -8.63 -4.20 2.10
N HIS A 105 -8.09 -3.32 1.28
CA HIS A 105 -8.66 -2.99 -0.01
C HIS A 105 -8.38 -4.11 -1.01
N ILE A 106 -9.44 -4.55 -1.70
CA ILE A 106 -9.33 -5.69 -2.61
C ILE A 106 -8.96 -5.22 -4.00
N MET A 107 -7.96 -5.87 -4.59
CA MET A 107 -7.59 -5.71 -5.99
C MET A 107 -7.69 -7.05 -6.71
N ASP A 108 -8.32 -7.08 -7.88
CA ASP A 108 -8.55 -8.35 -8.57
C ASP A 108 -7.26 -9.02 -9.05
N ASP A 109 -6.24 -8.22 -9.36
CA ASP A 109 -5.01 -8.68 -10.06
C ASP A 109 -3.73 -8.23 -9.37
N LEU A 110 -3.79 -8.10 -8.05
CA LEU A 110 -2.59 -7.96 -7.24
C LEU A 110 -1.79 -9.27 -7.36
N PRO A 111 -0.52 -9.24 -7.80
CA PRO A 111 0.27 -10.45 -8.06
C PRO A 111 0.69 -11.14 -6.76
N VAL A 112 0.69 -10.39 -5.65
CA VAL A 112 0.95 -10.90 -4.31
C VAL A 112 -0.34 -11.11 -3.53
N ASN A 113 -0.27 -11.97 -2.52
CA ASN A 113 -1.42 -12.28 -1.67
C ASN A 113 -1.95 -11.04 -0.95
N ALA A 114 -1.07 -10.29 -0.29
CA ALA A 114 -1.40 -9.05 0.37
C ALA A 114 -0.18 -8.14 0.53
N ILE A 115 -0.45 -6.84 0.68
CA ILE A 115 0.48 -5.76 0.98
C ILE A 115 0.07 -5.12 2.30
N VAL A 116 1.05 -4.82 3.14
CA VAL A 116 0.89 -3.95 4.31
C VAL A 116 1.46 -2.56 4.01
N SER A 117 0.72 -1.52 4.38
CA SER A 117 1.02 -0.13 3.98
C SER A 117 2.12 0.51 4.82
N ASN A 118 2.66 1.61 4.32
CA ASN A 118 3.59 2.47 5.05
C ASN A 118 3.05 2.92 6.41
N ALA A 119 1.77 3.31 6.46
CA ALA A 119 1.14 3.75 7.70
C ALA A 119 1.16 2.64 8.76
N PHE A 120 0.83 1.40 8.37
CA PHE A 120 0.87 0.24 9.26
C PHE A 120 2.31 -0.10 9.68
N LEU A 121 3.24 -0.11 8.73
CA LEU A 121 4.66 -0.41 9.00
C LEU A 121 5.26 0.57 10.01
N ASN A 122 4.95 1.86 9.88
CA ASN A 122 5.42 2.90 10.78
C ASN A 122 4.72 2.87 12.14
N GLU A 123 3.39 2.69 12.17
CA GLU A 123 2.61 2.64 13.43
C GLU A 123 3.12 1.53 14.35
N PHE A 124 3.47 0.37 13.78
CA PHE A 124 3.93 -0.78 14.55
C PHE A 124 5.46 -0.92 14.59
N ASP A 125 6.20 0.02 14.01
CA ASP A 125 7.68 0.03 13.96
C ASP A 125 8.24 -1.32 13.48
N VAL A 126 7.71 -1.79 12.36
CA VAL A 126 7.85 -3.19 11.93
C VAL A 126 9.30 -3.56 11.67
N PHE A 127 10.04 -2.70 10.99
CA PHE A 127 11.44 -2.95 10.62
C PHE A 127 12.37 -3.00 11.83
N SER A 128 11.99 -2.39 12.97
CA SER A 128 12.80 -2.43 14.19
C SER A 128 12.38 -3.57 15.13
N LYS A 129 11.07 -3.83 15.25
CA LYS A 129 10.52 -4.77 16.26
C LYS A 129 10.33 -6.19 15.76
N TYR A 130 10.22 -6.36 14.45
CA TYR A 130 9.87 -7.64 13.82
C TYR A 130 10.78 -7.95 12.63
N GLU A 131 12.03 -7.47 12.67
CA GLU A 131 13.06 -7.75 11.66
C GLU A 131 13.23 -9.27 11.46
N ASP A 132 13.17 -10.05 12.54
CA ASP A 132 13.27 -11.52 12.50
C ASP A 132 12.09 -12.22 11.79
N LEU A 133 11.01 -11.49 11.51
CA LEU A 133 9.85 -11.98 10.77
C LEU A 133 9.88 -11.58 9.30
N ILE A 134 10.86 -10.79 8.87
CA ILE A 134 11.08 -10.39 7.48
C ILE A 134 11.96 -11.45 6.82
N ILE A 135 11.46 -12.03 5.74
CA ILE A 135 12.13 -13.09 4.98
C ILE A 135 12.42 -12.54 3.59
N GLU A 136 13.69 -12.56 3.19
CA GLU A 136 14.11 -12.26 1.83
C GLU A 136 13.70 -13.43 0.92
N GLN A 137 12.85 -13.18 -0.07
CA GLN A 137 12.54 -14.14 -1.11
C GLN A 137 13.23 -13.74 -2.41
N GLU A 138 13.98 -14.67 -3.03
CA GLU A 138 14.45 -14.47 -4.41
C GLU A 138 13.24 -14.35 -5.33
N PRO A 139 13.13 -13.27 -6.12
CA PRO A 139 11.99 -13.05 -6.98
C PRO A 139 12.01 -14.10 -8.07
N GLU A 140 10.84 -14.64 -8.39
CA GLU A 140 10.68 -15.27 -9.69
C GLU A 140 10.87 -14.17 -10.78
N GLU A 141 11.44 -14.53 -11.93
CA GLU A 141 11.67 -13.58 -13.03
C GLU A 141 10.38 -12.76 -13.30
N ASP A 142 10.48 -11.42 -13.31
CA ASP A 142 9.40 -10.41 -13.44
C ASP A 142 8.68 -9.94 -12.15
N GLU A 143 9.03 -10.39 -10.94
CA GLU A 143 8.40 -9.86 -9.71
C GLU A 143 9.04 -8.54 -9.22
N ALA A 144 8.20 -7.54 -8.96
CA ALA A 144 8.63 -6.25 -8.44
C ALA A 144 8.58 -6.25 -6.90
N GLY A 145 9.69 -5.90 -6.24
CA GLY A 145 9.75 -5.79 -4.77
C GLY A 145 8.91 -4.63 -4.20
N ILE A 146 8.51 -3.67 -5.02
CA ILE A 146 7.68 -2.51 -4.62
C ILE A 146 6.48 -2.41 -5.54
N TYR A 147 5.29 -2.28 -4.94
CA TYR A 147 4.01 -2.25 -5.64
C TYR A 147 3.42 -0.84 -5.75
N GLY A 148 3.65 0.01 -4.74
CA GLY A 148 3.40 1.45 -4.76
C GLY A 148 1.97 1.82 -5.13
N ILE A 149 1.07 1.83 -4.15
CA ILE A 149 -0.34 2.15 -4.35
C ILE A 149 -0.74 3.39 -3.55
N SER A 150 -1.05 4.46 -4.27
CA SER A 150 -1.36 5.78 -3.75
C SER A 150 -2.87 6.03 -3.71
N LEU A 151 -3.39 6.53 -2.59
CA LEU A 151 -4.81 6.91 -2.46
C LEU A 151 -5.06 8.32 -3.03
N ILE A 152 -5.86 8.46 -4.08
CA ILE A 152 -6.05 9.77 -4.72
C ILE A 152 -6.76 10.78 -3.80
N GLU A 153 -7.66 10.33 -2.92
CA GLU A 153 -8.31 11.23 -1.96
C GLU A 153 -7.34 11.81 -0.93
N LYS A 154 -6.29 11.06 -0.57
CA LYS A 154 -5.22 11.53 0.30
C LYS A 154 -4.46 12.69 -0.36
N TYR A 155 -4.03 12.53 -1.61
CA TYR A 155 -3.38 13.61 -2.36
C TYR A 155 -4.30 14.80 -2.58
N ARG A 156 -5.62 14.60 -2.78
CA ARG A 156 -6.54 15.74 -2.88
C ARG A 156 -6.55 16.55 -1.58
N ASN A 157 -6.51 15.90 -0.42
CA ASN A 157 -6.49 16.58 0.86
C ASN A 157 -5.13 17.21 1.16
N GLU A 158 -4.02 16.53 0.84
CA GLU A 158 -2.67 17.09 0.96
C GLU A 158 -2.47 18.29 0.04
N ILE A 159 -2.89 18.20 -1.23
CA ILE A 159 -2.87 19.33 -2.16
C ILE A 159 -3.69 20.50 -1.61
N ARG A 160 -4.91 20.25 -1.10
CA ARG A 160 -5.73 21.30 -0.48
C ARG A 160 -5.08 21.89 0.77
N SER A 161 -4.41 21.07 1.58
CA SER A 161 -3.69 21.52 2.77
C SER A 161 -2.48 22.37 2.40
N LEU A 162 -1.76 21.99 1.35
CA LEU A 162 -0.63 22.74 0.81
C LEU A 162 -1.10 24.04 0.16
N GLU A 163 -2.19 24.03 -0.61
CA GLU A 163 -2.83 25.23 -1.17
C GLU A 163 -3.24 26.21 -0.04
N GLY A 164 -3.78 25.72 1.07
CA GLY A 164 -4.09 26.55 2.25
C GLY A 164 -2.84 27.17 2.89
N GLN A 165 -1.76 26.41 3.04
CA GLN A 165 -0.48 26.91 3.56
C GLN A 165 0.17 27.95 2.64
N TYR A 166 0.13 27.73 1.32
CA TYR A 166 0.65 28.70 0.34
C TYR A 166 -0.13 30.02 0.34
N VAL A 167 -1.44 29.98 0.60
CA VAL A 167 -2.26 31.20 0.71
C VAL A 167 -1.91 31.96 1.98
N GLU A 168 -1.79 31.29 3.13
CA GLU A 168 -1.37 31.92 4.40
C GLU A 168 0.02 32.58 4.28
N ASP A 169 1.02 31.87 3.74
CA ASP A 169 2.37 32.41 3.56
C ASP A 169 2.41 33.63 2.62
N SER A 170 1.47 33.73 1.67
CA SER A 170 1.37 34.87 0.75
C SER A 170 0.69 36.10 1.37
N GLU A 171 -0.25 35.91 2.30
CA GLU A 171 -0.89 37.02 3.03
C GLU A 171 0.06 37.67 4.05
N TYR A 172 0.91 36.89 4.73
CA TYR A 172 1.94 37.43 5.62
C TYR A 172 3.01 38.24 4.88
N LYS A 173 3.28 37.93 3.61
CA LYS A 173 4.23 38.68 2.78
C LYS A 173 3.66 40.02 2.32
N LEU A 174 2.38 40.07 1.98
CA LEU A 174 1.68 41.31 1.60
C LEU A 174 1.46 42.25 2.80
N ALA A 175 1.23 41.72 4.00
CA ALA A 175 1.08 42.54 5.21
C ALA A 175 2.41 43.15 5.70
N GLY A 176 3.54 42.50 5.42
CA GLY A 176 4.88 43.02 5.74
C GLY A 176 5.34 44.17 4.83
N ASP A 177 4.89 44.18 3.57
CA ASP A 177 5.26 45.19 2.57
C ASP A 177 4.38 46.47 2.62
N LEU A 178 3.38 46.53 3.52
CA LEU A 178 2.47 47.67 3.72
C LEU A 178 2.83 48.54 4.95
N LEU A 179 3.98 48.28 5.59
CA LEU A 179 4.47 49.02 6.78
C LEU A 179 5.82 49.73 6.58
N LEU A 180 6.19 50.08 5.35
CA LEU A 180 7.29 51.00 5.04
C LEU A 180 6.80 52.24 4.30
#